data_AF-A0A353ZF87-F1
#
_entry.id   AF-A0A353ZF87-F1
#
_cell.length_a   1.000
_cell.length_b   1.000
_cell.length_c   1.000
_cell.angle_alpha   90.00
_cell.angle_beta   90.00
_cell.angle_gamma   90.00
#
_symmetry.space_group_name_H-M   'P 1'
#
loop_
_entity.id
_entity.type
_entity.pdbx_description
1 polymer ?
#
loop_
_entity_poly.entity_id
_entity_poly.type
_entity_poly.pdbx_seq_one_letter_code
_entity_poly.pdbx_strand_id
1 'polypeptide(L)'
;MGHYIRILTPSQTVPSIARIRAALSSNAPLGQLEVEAGPDEGWTQISVVHESGEVVADIERNSDSDGDLIAEEIEEFREEIEDYEPASAAAWLADYLPNIKTIYAFQLLGGTEADQGWEILGTVKNSIHEQVGGIIQADHEGFTEERGFQILWQFSDSVTGPWWMAVLQDGKWIRFQMDLGNRKHRKAFLVGKVPDGVTMGE
;
A
#
# COMPACT_ATOMS: atom_id res chain seq x y z
N MET A 1 18.21 -6.23 0.46
CA MET A 1 17.20 -5.16 0.50
C MET A 1 15.91 -5.79 0.98
N GLY A 2 15.24 -5.20 1.96
CA GLY A 2 13.90 -5.66 2.39
C GLY A 2 12.87 -5.36 1.31
N HIS A 3 11.74 -6.06 1.34
CA HIS A 3 10.59 -5.77 0.50
C HIS A 3 9.57 -4.97 1.34
N TYR A 4 9.12 -3.84 0.81
CA TYR A 4 8.27 -2.91 1.53
C TYR A 4 6.89 -2.74 0.90
N ILE A 5 5.91 -2.59 1.79
CA ILE A 5 4.61 -1.97 1.49
C ILE A 5 4.55 -0.67 2.28
N ARG A 6 4.07 0.40 1.67
CA ARG A 6 3.95 1.72 2.31
C ARG A 6 2.53 2.23 2.21
N ILE A 7 2.03 2.80 3.30
CA ILE A 7 0.85 3.68 3.26
C ILE A 7 1.37 5.11 3.28
N LEU A 8 1.09 5.85 2.21
CA LEU A 8 1.43 7.26 2.08
C LEU A 8 0.17 8.07 2.32
N THR A 9 0.14 8.86 3.40
CA THR A 9 -1.05 9.63 3.78
C THR A 9 -0.76 11.13 3.98
N PRO A 10 -1.69 12.03 3.59
CA PRO A 10 -1.65 13.44 3.98
C PRO A 10 -2.03 13.69 5.45
N SER A 11 -2.42 12.64 6.18
CA SER A 11 -2.79 12.69 7.59
C SER A 11 -1.59 12.52 8.50
N GLN A 12 -1.56 13.26 9.61
CA GLN A 12 -0.62 13.04 10.73
C GLN A 12 -1.25 12.23 11.87
N THR A 13 -2.46 11.67 11.65
CA THR A 13 -3.15 10.85 12.66
C THR A 13 -2.31 9.64 13.02
N VAL A 14 -2.12 9.40 14.32
CA VAL A 14 -1.51 8.17 14.85
C VAL A 14 -2.57 7.05 14.93
N PRO A 15 -2.39 5.91 14.25
CA PRO A 15 -3.31 4.79 14.33
C PRO A 15 -3.36 4.22 15.76
N SER A 16 -4.58 3.94 16.23
CA SER A 16 -4.79 3.35 17.55
C SER A 16 -4.35 1.89 17.56
N ILE A 17 -3.36 1.59 18.42
CA ILE A 17 -2.93 0.22 18.72
C ILE A 17 -4.09 -0.66 19.17
N ALA A 18 -5.01 -0.13 19.98
CA ALA A 18 -6.19 -0.86 20.42
C ALA A 18 -7.11 -1.27 19.25
N ARG A 19 -7.31 -0.39 18.26
CA ARG A 19 -8.10 -0.72 17.07
C ARG A 19 -7.41 -1.76 16.19
N ILE A 20 -6.08 -1.69 16.04
CA ILE A 20 -5.31 -2.68 15.28
C ILE A 20 -5.39 -4.06 15.97
N ARG A 21 -5.18 -4.12 17.29
CA ARG A 21 -5.32 -5.36 18.08
C ARG A 21 -6.74 -5.94 18.00
N ALA A 22 -7.77 -5.09 18.00
CA ALA A 22 -9.16 -5.55 17.84
C ALA A 22 -9.41 -6.14 16.44
N ALA A 23 -8.83 -5.55 15.38
CA ALA A 23 -8.91 -6.07 14.03
C ALA A 23 -8.23 -7.44 13.91
N LEU A 24 -7.02 -7.59 14.46
CA LEU A 24 -6.31 -8.88 14.54
C LEU A 24 -7.15 -9.94 15.28
N SER A 25 -7.64 -9.61 16.47
CA SER A 25 -8.46 -10.55 17.26
C SER A 25 -9.70 -11.04 16.53
N SER A 26 -10.28 -10.21 15.66
CA SER A 26 -11.53 -10.53 14.95
C SER A 26 -11.30 -11.27 13.63
N ASN A 27 -10.23 -10.93 12.92
CA ASN A 27 -10.04 -11.33 11.52
C ASN A 27 -8.79 -12.19 11.29
N ALA A 28 -7.77 -12.09 12.14
CA ALA A 28 -6.50 -12.81 12.00
C ALA A 28 -5.93 -13.17 13.39
N PRO A 29 -6.58 -14.07 14.13
CA PRO A 29 -6.31 -14.29 15.56
C PRO A 29 -4.94 -14.90 15.86
N LEU A 30 -4.24 -15.43 14.84
CA LEU A 30 -2.86 -15.91 14.96
C LEU A 30 -1.84 -14.76 14.99
N GLY A 31 -2.26 -13.53 14.69
CA GLY A 31 -1.41 -12.35 14.71
C GLY A 31 -1.45 -11.59 16.04
N GLN A 32 -0.30 -11.09 16.45
CA GLN A 32 -0.11 -10.25 17.62
C GLN A 32 0.61 -8.96 17.22
N LEU A 33 0.47 -7.93 18.07
CA LEU A 33 1.07 -6.61 17.84
C LEU A 33 1.88 -6.17 19.05
N GLU A 34 3.17 -5.96 18.83
CA GLU A 34 4.15 -5.51 19.81
C GLU A 34 4.54 -4.05 19.49
N VAL A 35 4.65 -3.22 20.53
CA VAL A 35 5.09 -1.83 20.38
C VAL A 35 6.56 -1.79 20.75
N GLU A 36 7.41 -1.58 19.73
CA GLU A 36 8.86 -1.60 19.88
C GLU A 36 9.41 -0.25 20.34
N ALA A 37 8.80 0.84 19.88
CA ALA A 37 9.25 2.19 20.20
C ALA A 37 8.08 3.18 20.36
N GLY A 38 8.20 4.01 21.41
CA GLY A 38 7.21 5.01 21.80
C GLY A 38 6.07 4.43 22.67
N PRO A 39 5.18 5.29 23.20
CA PRO A 39 3.97 4.86 23.90
C PRO A 39 2.87 4.44 22.92
N ASP A 40 1.87 3.66 23.35
CA ASP A 40 0.75 3.22 22.50
C ASP A 40 0.04 4.37 21.76
N GLU A 41 -0.07 5.57 22.37
CA GLU A 41 -0.71 6.75 21.76
C GLU A 41 0.20 7.50 20.76
N GLY A 42 1.48 7.17 20.71
CA GLY A 42 2.50 7.91 19.97
C GLY A 42 3.56 7.04 19.33
N TRP A 43 3.30 5.73 19.19
CA TRP A 43 4.26 4.72 18.75
C TRP A 43 4.97 5.14 17.47
N THR A 44 6.26 4.88 17.37
CA THR A 44 7.04 5.14 16.15
C THR A 44 7.40 3.86 15.43
N GLN A 45 7.41 2.73 16.16
CA GLN A 45 7.68 1.41 15.61
C GLN A 45 6.83 0.34 16.30
N ILE A 46 6.26 -0.54 15.50
CA ILE A 46 5.52 -1.72 15.96
C ILE A 46 5.94 -2.94 15.14
N SER A 47 5.91 -4.11 15.77
CA SER A 47 6.14 -5.39 15.12
C SER A 47 4.85 -6.21 15.10
N VAL A 48 4.58 -6.82 13.96
CA VAL A 48 3.48 -7.76 13.77
C VAL A 48 4.06 -9.16 13.82
N VAL A 49 3.59 -9.97 14.77
CA VAL A 49 4.19 -11.26 15.09
C VAL A 49 3.14 -12.36 14.95
N HIS A 50 3.49 -13.44 14.27
CA HIS A 50 2.66 -14.65 14.21
C HIS A 50 2.75 -15.41 15.55
N GLU A 51 1.73 -16.19 15.94
CA GLU A 51 1.72 -16.91 17.22
C GLU A 51 2.87 -17.91 17.41
N SER A 52 3.52 -18.32 16.31
CA SER A 52 4.75 -19.13 16.30
C SER A 52 5.97 -18.37 16.83
N GLY A 53 5.90 -17.04 16.96
CA GLY A 53 7.00 -16.14 17.29
C GLY A 53 7.74 -15.58 16.08
N GLU A 54 7.32 -15.92 14.85
CA GLU A 54 7.90 -15.37 13.63
C GLU A 54 7.35 -13.96 13.34
N VAL A 55 8.26 -13.02 13.06
CA VAL A 55 7.86 -11.65 12.72
C VAL A 55 7.35 -11.60 11.28
N VAL A 56 6.11 -11.13 11.12
CA VAL A 56 5.42 -10.96 9.83
C VAL A 56 5.88 -9.66 9.17
N ALA A 57 5.88 -8.56 9.92
CA ALA A 57 6.37 -7.28 9.43
C ALA A 57 6.78 -6.36 10.59
N ASP A 58 7.80 -5.56 10.34
CA ASP A 58 8.10 -4.38 11.15
C ASP A 58 7.51 -3.16 10.47
N ILE A 59 6.87 -2.29 11.26
CA ILE A 59 6.18 -1.11 10.77
C ILE A 59 6.75 0.13 11.43
N GLU A 60 7.32 1.01 10.62
CA GLU A 60 7.83 2.31 11.04
C GLU A 60 6.85 3.42 10.63
N ARG A 61 6.57 4.33 11.55
CA ARG A 61 5.81 5.55 11.25
C ARG A 61 6.79 6.72 11.12
N ASN A 62 7.04 7.12 9.88
CA ASN A 62 7.81 8.30 9.55
C ASN A 62 6.86 9.48 9.36
N SER A 63 7.09 10.57 10.08
CA SER A 63 6.28 11.81 10.01
C SER A 63 7.10 13.00 9.51
N ASP A 64 6.43 14.04 9.00
CA ASP A 64 7.09 15.26 8.53
C ASP A 64 7.84 16.01 9.64
N SER A 65 7.54 15.71 10.91
CA SER A 65 8.32 16.18 12.06
C SER A 65 9.67 15.48 12.24
N ASP A 66 9.92 14.37 11.55
CA ASP A 66 11.16 13.58 11.67
C ASP A 66 12.29 14.09 10.74
N GLY A 67 12.12 15.29 10.15
CA GLY A 67 13.11 15.95 9.31
C GLY A 67 12.92 15.65 7.83
N ASP A 68 14.03 15.61 7.08
CA ASP A 68 14.01 15.52 5.61
C ASP A 68 13.70 14.11 5.06
N LEU A 69 13.54 13.09 5.92
CA LEU A 69 13.40 11.69 5.49
C LEU A 69 12.18 11.45 4.59
N ILE A 70 11.02 12.01 4.93
CA ILE A 70 9.84 11.93 4.04
C ILE A 70 10.07 12.73 2.77
N ALA A 71 10.71 13.89 2.85
CA ALA A 71 10.92 14.73 1.69
C ALA A 71 11.83 14.05 0.66
N GLU A 72 12.89 13.37 1.13
CA GLU A 72 13.77 12.56 0.30
C GLU A 72 13.02 11.39 -0.34
N GLU A 73 12.27 10.60 0.45
CA GLU A 73 11.50 9.46 -0.06
C GLU A 73 10.42 9.87 -1.07
N ILE A 74 9.76 11.01 -0.84
CA ILE A 74 8.79 11.57 -1.78
C ILE A 74 9.45 12.04 -3.07
N GLU A 75 10.64 12.64 -3.01
CA GLU A 75 11.34 13.05 -4.22
C GLU A 75 11.80 11.83 -5.03
N GLU A 76 12.32 10.79 -4.38
CA GLU A 76 12.68 9.53 -5.04
C GLU A 76 11.48 8.91 -5.77
N PHE A 77 10.31 8.87 -5.14
CA PHE A 77 9.10 8.39 -5.82
C PHE A 77 8.68 9.29 -6.98
N ARG A 78 8.82 10.61 -6.87
CA ARG A 78 8.50 11.53 -7.96
C ARG A 78 9.40 11.32 -9.16
N GLU A 79 10.70 11.13 -8.94
CA GLU A 79 11.65 10.80 -10.01
C GLU A 79 11.33 9.44 -10.63
N GLU A 80 10.99 8.44 -9.80
CA GLU A 80 10.69 7.09 -10.28
C GLU A 80 9.44 7.07 -11.19
N ILE A 81 8.33 7.67 -10.76
CA ILE A 81 7.03 7.54 -11.46
C ILE A 81 7.00 8.17 -12.85
N GLU A 82 7.91 9.08 -13.19
CA GLU A 82 7.96 9.77 -14.49
C GLU A 82 8.10 8.79 -15.67
N ASP A 83 8.77 7.67 -15.43
CA ASP A 83 9.03 6.64 -16.44
C ASP A 83 7.97 5.51 -16.47
N TYR A 84 6.91 5.60 -15.65
CA TYR A 84 5.89 4.56 -15.55
C TYR A 84 4.56 4.92 -16.20
N GLU A 85 3.81 3.85 -16.49
CA GLU A 85 2.51 3.92 -17.15
C GLU A 85 1.38 3.49 -16.20
N PRO A 86 0.18 4.07 -16.34
CA PRO A 86 -0.22 5.05 -17.36
C PRO A 86 0.21 6.48 -17.02
N ALA A 87 0.52 7.28 -18.04
CA ALA A 87 0.95 8.67 -17.86
C ALA A 87 -0.05 9.53 -17.06
N SER A 88 -1.36 9.25 -17.15
CA SER A 88 -2.37 9.95 -16.35
C SER A 88 -2.29 9.64 -14.85
N ALA A 89 -1.90 8.43 -14.49
CA ALA A 89 -1.68 8.05 -13.09
C ALA A 89 -0.37 8.64 -12.56
N ALA A 90 0.71 8.58 -13.34
CA ALA A 90 1.99 9.21 -12.99
C ALA A 90 1.82 10.72 -12.75
N ALA A 91 1.11 11.43 -13.64
CA ALA A 91 0.81 12.85 -13.46
C ALA A 91 -0.01 13.12 -12.18
N TRP A 92 -1.04 12.31 -11.91
CA TRP A 92 -1.82 12.45 -10.68
C TRP A 92 -0.99 12.20 -9.42
N LEU A 93 -0.11 11.19 -9.44
CA LEU A 93 0.80 10.90 -8.34
C LEU A 93 1.79 12.04 -8.10
N ALA A 94 2.35 12.63 -9.16
CA ALA A 94 3.24 13.78 -9.05
C ALA A 94 2.58 14.98 -8.36
N ASP A 95 1.26 15.17 -8.56
CA ASP A 95 0.46 16.18 -7.86
C ASP A 95 0.06 15.77 -6.43
N TYR A 96 -0.13 14.47 -6.19
CA TYR A 96 -0.58 13.93 -4.90
C TYR A 96 0.55 13.85 -3.85
N LEU A 97 1.70 13.30 -4.25
CA LEU A 97 2.83 12.99 -3.37
C LEU A 97 3.35 14.17 -2.53
N PRO A 98 3.40 15.42 -3.03
CA PRO A 98 3.79 16.57 -2.20
C PRO A 98 2.88 16.85 -0.99
N ASN A 99 1.68 16.25 -0.94
CA ASN A 99 0.74 16.43 0.17
C ASN A 99 0.94 15.41 1.29
N ILE A 100 1.82 14.41 1.11
CA ILE A 100 2.08 13.37 2.11
C ILE A 100 2.77 13.96 3.33
N LYS A 101 2.27 13.59 4.52
CA LYS A 101 2.80 14.03 5.81
C LYS A 101 3.28 12.88 6.68
N THR A 102 2.86 11.66 6.37
CA THR A 102 3.23 10.48 7.13
C THR A 102 3.30 9.27 6.20
N ILE A 103 4.36 8.49 6.36
CA ILE A 103 4.57 7.22 5.67
C ILE A 103 4.59 6.13 6.74
N TYR A 104 3.74 5.13 6.57
CA TYR A 104 3.79 3.89 7.34
C TYR A 104 4.48 2.84 6.49
N ALA A 105 5.75 2.57 6.78
CA ALA A 105 6.58 1.63 6.03
C ALA A 105 6.54 0.26 6.69
N PHE A 106 6.02 -0.74 5.97
CA PHE A 106 5.91 -2.13 6.40
C PHE A 106 7.06 -2.90 5.74
N GLN A 107 8.07 -3.25 6.51
CA GLN A 107 9.10 -4.18 6.06
C GLN A 107 8.57 -5.61 6.18
N LEU A 108 8.37 -6.29 5.06
CA LEU A 108 7.91 -7.67 5.06
C LEU A 108 9.05 -8.62 5.47
N LEU A 109 8.73 -9.54 6.38
CA LEU A 109 9.66 -10.49 6.99
C LEU A 109 9.17 -11.92 6.82
N GLY A 110 9.97 -12.90 7.26
CA GLY A 110 9.70 -14.32 7.00
C GLY A 110 8.36 -14.84 7.50
N GLY A 111 7.75 -14.20 8.51
CA GLY A 111 6.44 -14.55 9.02
C GLY A 111 5.29 -14.33 8.02
N THR A 112 5.49 -13.62 6.90
CA THR A 112 4.47 -13.56 5.82
C THR A 112 4.21 -14.94 5.21
N GLU A 113 5.23 -15.79 5.18
CA GLU A 113 5.16 -17.15 4.62
C GLU A 113 4.65 -18.19 5.62
N ALA A 114 4.42 -17.80 6.88
CA ALA A 114 3.76 -18.63 7.86
C ALA A 114 2.26 -18.82 7.52
N ASP A 115 1.61 -19.77 8.19
CA ASP A 115 0.17 -19.95 8.04
C ASP A 115 -0.57 -18.64 8.36
N GLN A 116 -1.45 -18.22 7.47
CA GLN A 116 -2.15 -16.93 7.56
C GLN A 116 -1.26 -15.67 7.68
N GLY A 117 0.05 -15.73 7.43
CA GLY A 117 0.96 -14.58 7.54
C GLY A 117 0.54 -13.38 6.69
N TRP A 118 0.18 -13.63 5.42
CA TRP A 118 -0.38 -12.62 4.52
C TRP A 118 -1.74 -12.05 4.98
N GLU A 119 -2.57 -12.86 5.64
CA GLU A 119 -3.87 -12.43 6.18
C GLU A 119 -3.68 -11.51 7.41
N ILE A 120 -2.71 -11.84 8.28
CA ILE A 120 -2.29 -11.00 9.40
C ILE A 120 -1.78 -9.65 8.89
N LEU A 121 -0.84 -9.66 7.93
CA LEU A 121 -0.32 -8.45 7.32
C LEU A 121 -1.44 -7.59 6.71
N GLY A 122 -2.32 -8.22 5.93
CA GLY A 122 -3.47 -7.56 5.30
C GLY A 122 -4.39 -6.92 6.34
N THR A 123 -4.66 -7.61 7.44
CA THR A 123 -5.51 -7.11 8.54
C THR A 123 -4.91 -5.86 9.19
N VAL A 124 -3.61 -5.87 9.49
CA VAL A 124 -2.93 -4.71 10.10
C VAL A 124 -2.87 -3.55 9.11
N LYS A 125 -2.45 -3.79 7.86
CA LYS A 125 -2.38 -2.78 6.80
C LYS A 125 -3.74 -2.10 6.60
N ASN A 126 -4.81 -2.88 6.46
CA ASN A 126 -6.16 -2.35 6.26
C ASN A 126 -6.63 -1.57 7.50
N SER A 127 -6.35 -2.06 8.72
CA SER A 127 -6.70 -1.35 9.95
C SER A 127 -6.00 0.01 10.07
N ILE A 128 -4.74 0.11 9.65
CA ILE A 128 -4.02 1.38 9.60
C ILE A 128 -4.60 2.27 8.50
N HIS A 129 -4.75 1.76 7.27
CA HIS A 129 -5.28 2.51 6.12
C HIS A 129 -6.68 3.07 6.37
N GLU A 130 -7.57 2.32 7.02
CA GLU A 130 -8.91 2.82 7.40
C GLU A 130 -8.87 3.99 8.41
N GLN A 131 -7.80 4.12 9.19
CA GLN A 131 -7.65 5.19 10.18
C GLN A 131 -7.04 6.46 9.58
N VAL A 132 -6.18 6.32 8.56
CA VAL A 132 -5.39 7.44 8.03
C VAL A 132 -5.69 7.78 6.58
N GLY A 133 -6.37 6.90 5.84
CA GLY A 133 -6.59 7.02 4.41
C GLY A 133 -5.27 7.00 3.63
N GLY A 134 -5.24 7.69 2.49
CA GLY A 134 -4.04 7.78 1.65
C GLY A 134 -3.95 6.69 0.60
N ILE A 135 -2.80 6.62 -0.06
CA ILE A 135 -2.49 5.64 -1.10
C ILE A 135 -1.55 4.56 -0.58
N ILE A 136 -1.47 3.44 -1.29
CA ILE A 136 -0.54 2.36 -1.01
C ILE A 136 0.51 2.30 -2.11
N GLN A 137 1.77 2.12 -1.74
CA GLN A 137 2.84 1.70 -2.64
C GLN A 137 3.34 0.33 -2.19
N ALA A 138 3.63 -0.56 -3.13
CA ALA A 138 4.30 -1.82 -2.85
C ALA A 138 5.43 -2.02 -3.85
N ASP A 139 6.60 -2.39 -3.35
CA ASP A 139 7.80 -2.55 -4.18
C ASP A 139 7.53 -3.55 -5.31
N HIS A 140 7.84 -3.17 -6.55
CA HIS A 140 7.61 -4.00 -7.76
C HIS A 140 6.13 -4.31 -8.07
N GLU A 141 5.18 -3.60 -7.46
CA GLU A 141 3.75 -3.69 -7.80
C GLU A 141 3.21 -2.34 -8.25
N GLY A 142 3.61 -1.25 -7.57
CA GLY A 142 3.32 0.13 -7.92
C GLY A 142 2.43 0.81 -6.88
N PHE A 143 1.62 1.77 -7.34
CA PHE A 143 0.77 2.60 -6.50
C PHE A 143 -0.72 2.33 -6.68
N THR A 144 -1.50 2.58 -5.63
CA THR A 144 -2.97 2.62 -5.67
C THR A 144 -3.51 4.05 -5.69
N GLU A 145 -4.79 4.21 -6.03
CA GLU A 145 -5.56 5.37 -5.57
C GLU A 145 -6.07 5.16 -4.14
N GLU A 146 -6.77 6.15 -3.59
CA GLU A 146 -7.10 6.22 -2.17
C GLU A 146 -8.05 5.13 -1.66
N ARG A 147 -8.78 4.45 -2.55
CA ARG A 147 -9.64 3.30 -2.22
C ARG A 147 -8.92 1.96 -2.43
N GLY A 148 -7.63 1.96 -2.73
CA GLY A 148 -6.79 0.77 -2.84
C GLY A 148 -6.79 0.10 -4.20
N PHE A 149 -7.29 0.74 -5.26
CA PHE A 149 -7.23 0.20 -6.62
C PHE A 149 -5.90 0.55 -7.29
N GLN A 150 -5.24 -0.41 -7.92
CA GLN A 150 -3.92 -0.20 -8.54
C GLN A 150 -4.01 0.76 -9.74
N ILE A 151 -3.18 1.81 -9.75
CA ILE A 151 -3.20 2.86 -10.78
C ILE A 151 -1.93 2.93 -11.63
N LEU A 152 -0.82 2.35 -11.17
CA LEU A 152 0.47 2.37 -11.89
C LEU A 152 0.99 0.95 -12.08
N TRP A 153 1.49 0.61 -13.27
CA TRP A 153 2.01 -0.72 -13.56
C TRP A 153 3.50 -0.82 -13.19
N GLN A 154 3.82 -1.51 -12.11
CA GLN A 154 5.21 -1.90 -11.81
C GLN A 154 5.37 -3.42 -11.64
N PHE A 155 4.30 -4.19 -11.83
CA PHE A 155 4.33 -5.65 -11.73
C PHE A 155 5.35 -6.30 -12.67
N SER A 156 5.90 -7.43 -12.22
CA SER A 156 6.71 -8.31 -13.07
C SER A 156 5.98 -8.76 -14.33
N ASP A 157 6.71 -8.99 -15.43
CA ASP A 157 6.12 -9.47 -16.68
C ASP A 157 5.42 -10.85 -16.55
N SER A 158 5.83 -11.65 -15.58
CA SER A 158 5.28 -12.98 -15.30
C SER A 158 4.01 -12.97 -14.44
N VAL A 159 3.57 -11.83 -13.91
CA VAL A 159 2.42 -11.78 -13.02
C VAL A 159 1.13 -12.23 -13.74
N THR A 160 0.25 -12.95 -13.03
CA THR A 160 -1.04 -13.42 -13.55
C THR A 160 -2.10 -13.37 -12.47
N GLY A 161 -3.38 -13.45 -12.86
CA GLY A 161 -4.49 -13.55 -11.92
C GLY A 161 -5.33 -12.27 -11.84
N PRO A 162 -6.52 -12.36 -11.24
CA PRO A 162 -7.43 -11.22 -11.15
C PRO A 162 -6.89 -10.16 -10.18
N TRP A 163 -6.88 -8.90 -10.60
CA TRP A 163 -6.50 -7.78 -9.74
C TRP A 163 -7.37 -6.54 -10.00
N TRP A 164 -7.61 -5.79 -8.94
CA TRP A 164 -8.39 -4.56 -8.99
C TRP A 164 -7.50 -3.38 -9.37
N MET A 165 -7.84 -2.75 -10.49
CA MET A 165 -7.14 -1.63 -11.09
C MET A 165 -8.08 -0.41 -11.18
N ALA A 166 -7.49 0.77 -11.41
CA ALA A 166 -8.22 1.95 -11.81
C ALA A 166 -7.45 2.75 -12.87
N VAL A 167 -8.18 3.41 -13.77
CA VAL A 167 -7.61 4.39 -14.71
C VAL A 167 -8.29 5.74 -14.52
N LEU A 168 -7.53 6.81 -14.66
CA LEU A 168 -8.05 8.18 -14.56
C LEU A 168 -8.62 8.61 -15.92
N GLN A 169 -9.94 8.87 -15.97
CA GLN A 169 -10.63 9.39 -17.16
C GLN A 169 -11.53 10.55 -16.76
N ASP A 170 -11.40 11.69 -17.45
CA ASP A 170 -12.19 12.90 -17.18
C ASP A 170 -12.19 13.33 -15.70
N GLY A 171 -11.03 13.19 -15.04
CA GLY A 171 -10.85 13.51 -13.61
C GLY A 171 -11.50 12.52 -12.64
N LYS A 172 -11.90 11.33 -13.10
CA LYS A 172 -12.52 10.29 -12.27
C LYS A 172 -11.79 8.96 -12.40
N TRP A 173 -11.63 8.28 -11.27
CA TRP A 173 -11.14 6.92 -11.23
C TRP A 173 -12.21 5.96 -11.70
N ILE A 174 -11.92 5.26 -12.81
CA ILE A 174 -12.75 4.18 -13.33
C ILE A 174 -12.14 2.85 -12.88
N ARG A 175 -12.85 2.14 -12.01
CA ARG A 175 -12.37 0.94 -11.32
C ARG A 175 -12.84 -0.31 -12.02
N PHE A 176 -11.97 -1.31 -12.11
CA PHE A 176 -12.28 -2.59 -12.75
C PHE A 176 -11.33 -3.68 -12.30
N GLN A 177 -11.74 -4.93 -12.45
CA GLN A 177 -10.90 -6.10 -12.23
C GLN A 177 -10.43 -6.65 -13.58
N MET A 178 -9.13 -6.76 -13.77
CA MET A 178 -8.53 -7.40 -14.95
C MET A 178 -7.68 -8.60 -14.54
N ASP A 179 -7.55 -9.57 -15.46
CA ASP A 179 -6.49 -10.58 -15.36
C ASP A 179 -5.14 -9.97 -15.74
N LEU A 180 -4.22 -9.93 -14.78
CA LEU A 180 -2.86 -9.45 -14.97
C LEU A 180 -2.09 -10.28 -15.99
N GLY A 181 -2.47 -11.52 -16.31
CA GLY A 181 -1.86 -12.34 -17.36
C GLY A 181 -2.32 -11.99 -18.79
N ASN A 182 -3.42 -11.24 -18.92
CA ASN A 182 -4.02 -10.94 -20.22
C ASN A 182 -3.32 -9.75 -20.89
N ARG A 183 -2.55 -10.03 -21.95
CA ARG A 183 -1.79 -9.01 -22.70
C ARG A 183 -2.65 -7.89 -23.30
N LYS A 184 -3.91 -8.17 -23.69
CA LYS A 184 -4.82 -7.13 -24.18
C LYS A 184 -5.24 -6.20 -23.05
N HIS A 185 -5.48 -6.76 -21.85
CA HIS A 185 -5.78 -5.97 -20.68
C HIS A 185 -4.61 -5.09 -20.28
N ARG A 186 -3.39 -5.63 -20.22
CA ARG A 186 -2.18 -4.85 -19.94
C ARG A 186 -2.03 -3.68 -20.90
N LYS A 187 -2.11 -3.94 -22.22
CA LYS A 187 -1.96 -2.90 -23.24
C LYS A 187 -2.99 -1.79 -23.09
N ALA A 188 -4.24 -2.12 -22.75
CA ALA A 188 -5.28 -1.11 -22.52
C ALA A 188 -5.00 -0.30 -21.25
N PHE A 189 -4.67 -0.99 -20.15
CA PHE A 189 -4.32 -0.35 -18.87
C PHE A 189 -3.19 0.66 -19.05
N LEU A 190 -2.05 0.22 -19.60
CA LEU A 190 -0.83 1.02 -19.80
C LEU A 190 -1.08 2.34 -20.57
N VAL A 191 -2.04 2.36 -21.50
CA VAL A 191 -2.41 3.58 -22.24
C VAL A 191 -3.58 4.36 -21.60
N GLY A 192 -3.90 4.08 -20.33
CA GLY A 192 -4.93 4.76 -19.55
C GLY A 192 -6.37 4.39 -19.91
N LYS A 193 -6.61 3.18 -20.42
CA LYS A 193 -7.94 2.72 -20.86
C LYS A 193 -8.43 1.52 -20.05
N VAL A 194 -9.73 1.51 -19.78
CA VAL A 194 -10.43 0.33 -19.28
C VAL A 194 -10.36 -0.76 -20.36
N PRO A 195 -9.86 -1.97 -20.06
CA PRO A 195 -9.85 -3.06 -21.02
C PRO A 195 -11.25 -3.59 -21.32
N ASP A 196 -11.45 -4.13 -22.52
CA ASP A 196 -12.71 -4.78 -22.88
C ASP A 196 -12.94 -6.08 -22.10
N GLY A 197 -14.17 -6.32 -21.64
CA GLY A 197 -14.57 -7.58 -21.01
C GLY A 197 -14.16 -7.75 -19.54
N VAL A 198 -13.73 -6.67 -18.89
CA VAL A 198 -13.42 -6.64 -17.44
C VAL A 198 -14.67 -6.52 -16.59
N THR A 199 -14.56 -6.91 -15.32
CA THR A 199 -15.59 -6.67 -14.30
C THR A 199 -15.44 -5.24 -13.78
N MET A 200 -16.50 -4.44 -13.82
CA MET A 200 -16.46 -3.07 -13.30
C MET A 200 -16.60 -3.05 -11.78
N GLY A 201 -15.87 -2.14 -11.12
CA GLY A 201 -15.99 -1.85 -9.70
C GLY A 201 -16.86 -0.62 -9.44
N GLU A 202 -17.35 -0.48 -8.20
CA GLU A 202 -18.10 0.70 -7.72
C GLU A 202 -17.16 1.85 -7.30
#